data_AF-A0A133VFY8-F1
#
_entry.id   AF-A0A133VFY8-F1
#
_cell.length_a   1.000
_cell.length_b   1.000
_cell.length_c   1.000
_cell.angle_alpha   90.00
_cell.angle_beta   90.00
_cell.angle_gamma   90.00
#
_symmetry.space_group_name_H-M   'P 1'
#
loop_
_entity.id
_entity.type
_entity.pdbx_description
1 polymer ?
#
loop_
_entity_poly.entity_id
_entity_poly.type
_entity_poly.pdbx_seq_one_letter_code
_entity_poly.pdbx_strand_id
1 'polypeptide(L)'
;MFRKFSEGFITAIGTPLDESGEVMKESLEQHVQDQVDNGIDGILCMGTMGMQPIVRATVFPQVAKTVADLDIEAPVMVGCMDNSIGRVKDRIRSLQDCDIDGIALTTPPLFRAISKGSPSFLVRDCRFLSVSRISV
;
A
#
# COMPACT_ATOMS: atom_id res chain seq x y z
N MET A 1 15.40 5.84 -2.53
CA MET A 1 16.46 4.78 -2.56
C MET A 1 15.82 3.51 -2.02
N PHE A 2 15.78 2.40 -2.78
CA PHE A 2 15.00 1.22 -2.38
C PHE A 2 15.55 0.53 -1.12
N ARG A 3 14.74 0.55 -0.05
CA ARG A 3 14.94 -0.17 1.20
C ARG A 3 14.45 -1.62 1.02
N LYS A 4 15.10 -2.56 1.70
CA LYS A 4 14.71 -3.98 1.65
C LYS A 4 13.78 -4.32 2.81
N PHE A 5 12.71 -5.05 2.51
CA PHE A 5 11.91 -5.71 3.55
C PHE A 5 12.67 -6.91 4.11
N SER A 6 12.85 -6.95 5.42
CA SER A 6 13.32 -8.11 6.16
C SER A 6 12.16 -8.89 6.78
N GLU A 7 12.44 -10.09 7.29
CA GLU A 7 11.53 -10.75 8.23
C GLU A 7 11.42 -9.86 9.48
N GLY A 8 10.19 -9.56 9.89
CA GLY A 8 9.94 -8.58 10.93
C GLY A 8 8.47 -8.17 11.06
N PHE A 9 8.21 -7.18 11.89
CA PHE A 9 6.89 -6.64 12.16
C PHE A 9 6.55 -5.51 11.18
N ILE A 10 5.76 -5.84 10.16
CA ILE A 10 5.22 -4.90 9.18
C ILE A 10 3.82 -4.47 9.61
N THR A 11 3.62 -3.18 9.88
CA THR A 11 2.32 -2.69 10.34
C THR A 11 1.46 -2.20 9.18
N ALA A 12 0.20 -2.63 9.17
CA ALA A 12 -0.80 -2.09 8.26
C ALA A 12 -1.41 -0.85 8.91
N ILE A 13 -1.04 0.33 8.42
CA ILE A 13 -1.44 1.61 9.02
C ILE A 13 -2.83 2.04 8.55
N GLY A 14 -3.55 2.69 9.47
CA GLY A 14 -4.83 3.33 9.17
C GLY A 14 -4.63 4.59 8.32
N THR A 15 -5.73 5.13 7.79
CA THR A 15 -5.72 6.41 7.08
C THR A 15 -6.68 7.36 7.79
N PRO A 16 -6.18 8.34 8.56
CA PRO A 16 -7.04 9.31 9.21
C PRO A 16 -7.63 10.24 8.15
N LEU A 17 -8.96 10.33 8.13
CA LEU A 17 -9.73 11.14 7.20
C LEU A 17 -10.61 12.12 7.99
N ASP A 18 -10.79 13.31 7.45
CA ASP A 18 -11.76 14.27 7.97
C ASP A 18 -13.21 13.90 7.56
N GLU A 19 -14.18 14.69 8.02
CA GLU A 19 -15.60 14.51 7.67
C GLU A 19 -15.88 14.65 6.16
N SER A 20 -14.98 15.35 5.43
CA SER A 20 -15.06 15.50 3.98
C SER A 20 -14.47 14.31 3.23
N GLY A 21 -13.75 13.41 3.92
CA GLY A 21 -13.03 12.28 3.33
C GLY A 21 -11.64 12.64 2.78
N GLU A 22 -11.09 13.78 3.17
CA GLU A 22 -9.73 14.20 2.85
C GLU A 22 -8.75 13.72 3.92
N VAL A 23 -7.48 13.52 3.54
CA VAL A 23 -6.46 13.00 4.47
C VAL A 23 -6.08 14.04 5.52
N MET A 24 -6.13 13.64 6.79
CA MET A 24 -5.59 14.43 7.89
C MET A 24 -4.08 14.18 7.98
N LYS A 25 -3.31 14.99 7.24
CA LYS A 25 -1.87 14.79 7.03
C LYS A 25 -1.09 14.68 8.35
N GLU A 26 -1.26 15.64 9.25
CA GLU A 26 -0.50 15.70 10.50
C GLU A 26 -0.82 14.49 11.40
N SER A 27 -2.07 14.04 11.42
CA SER A 27 -2.47 12.84 12.16
C SER A 27 -1.89 11.57 11.56
N LEU A 28 -1.76 11.50 10.23
CA LEU A 28 -1.12 10.37 9.55
C LEU A 28 0.38 10.32 9.85
N GLU A 29 1.05 11.47 9.80
CA GLU A 29 2.48 11.58 10.13
C GLU A 29 2.76 11.15 11.57
N GLN A 30 1.96 11.64 12.53
CA GLN A 30 2.06 11.22 13.94
C GLN A 30 1.80 9.72 14.09
N HIS A 31 0.76 9.20 13.42
CA HIS A 31 0.45 7.77 13.48
C HIS A 31 1.61 6.91 12.97
N VAL A 32 2.30 7.33 11.89
CA VAL A 32 3.49 6.64 11.38
C VAL A 32 4.65 6.76 12.35
N GLN A 33 4.91 7.94 12.89
CA GLN A 33 5.99 8.16 13.85
C GLN A 33 5.81 7.28 15.10
N ASP A 34 4.59 7.16 15.61
CA ASP A 34 4.28 6.27 16.73
C ASP A 34 4.65 4.80 16.41
N GLN A 35 4.45 4.35 15.17
CA GLN A 35 4.88 3.00 14.76
C GLN A 35 6.41 2.90 14.75
N VAL A 36 7.09 3.89 14.16
CA VAL A 36 8.56 3.93 14.08
C VAL A 36 9.19 3.92 15.48
N ASP A 37 8.65 4.72 16.40
CA ASP A 37 9.13 4.81 17.79
C ASP A 37 8.96 3.49 18.55
N ASN A 38 8.03 2.62 18.12
CA ASN A 38 7.82 1.28 18.65
C ASN A 38 8.62 0.19 17.92
N GLY A 39 9.52 0.55 17.00
CA GLY A 39 10.49 -0.37 16.39
C GLY A 39 9.91 -1.28 15.31
N ILE A 40 9.04 -0.75 14.44
CA ILE A 40 8.57 -1.49 13.26
C ILE A 40 9.69 -1.78 12.24
N ASP A 41 9.54 -2.89 11.52
CA ASP A 41 10.46 -3.30 10.44
C ASP A 41 9.96 -2.89 9.05
N GLY A 42 8.75 -2.33 8.95
CA GLY A 42 8.17 -1.89 7.69
C GLY A 42 6.73 -1.40 7.81
N ILE A 43 6.26 -0.73 6.78
CA ILE A 43 4.91 -0.15 6.72
C ILE A 43 4.17 -0.68 5.50
N LEU A 44 2.92 -1.08 5.70
CA LEU A 44 1.93 -1.26 4.64
C LEU A 44 0.90 -0.13 4.73
N CYS A 45 1.02 0.85 3.84
CA CYS A 45 0.07 1.93 3.64
C CYS A 45 -1.03 1.49 2.64
N MET A 46 -2.22 2.08 2.73
CA MET A 46 -3.34 1.82 1.81
C MET A 46 -3.70 0.32 1.64
N GLY A 47 -3.60 -0.46 2.72
CA GLY A 47 -4.21 -1.79 2.78
C GLY A 47 -5.72 -1.72 3.06
N THR A 48 -6.34 -2.88 3.29
CA THR A 48 -7.73 -2.94 3.79
C THR A 48 -7.87 -2.20 5.13
N MET A 49 -6.91 -2.36 6.03
CA MET A 49 -6.87 -1.63 7.32
C MET A 49 -6.66 -0.12 7.14
N GLY A 50 -5.97 0.28 6.07
CA GLY A 50 -5.85 1.67 5.62
C GLY A 50 -7.08 2.19 4.88
N MET A 51 -8.22 1.48 4.93
CA MET A 51 -9.48 1.90 4.31
C MET A 51 -9.39 2.14 2.78
N GLN A 52 -8.40 1.56 2.11
CA GLN A 52 -8.16 1.81 0.68
C GLN A 52 -9.37 1.62 -0.23
N PRO A 53 -10.29 0.64 -0.02
CA PRO A 53 -11.47 0.48 -0.86
C PRO A 53 -12.46 1.65 -0.80
N ILE A 54 -12.45 2.42 0.29
CA ILE A 54 -13.40 3.53 0.52
C ILE A 54 -12.76 4.91 0.39
N VAL A 55 -11.43 5.00 0.30
CA VAL A 55 -10.71 6.25 0.03
C VAL A 55 -10.86 6.65 -1.44
N ARG A 56 -11.12 7.93 -1.68
CA ARG A 56 -11.23 8.51 -3.03
C ARG A 56 -9.94 8.32 -3.82
N ALA A 57 -10.06 8.10 -5.13
CA ALA A 57 -8.91 7.98 -6.02
C ALA A 57 -7.99 9.21 -6.00
N THR A 58 -8.54 10.40 -5.75
CA THR A 58 -7.79 11.66 -5.62
C THR A 58 -7.03 11.78 -4.30
N VAL A 59 -7.49 11.13 -3.23
CA VAL A 59 -6.88 11.16 -1.90
C VAL A 59 -5.83 10.07 -1.76
N PHE A 60 -6.02 8.92 -2.42
CA PHE A 60 -5.08 7.80 -2.44
C PHE A 60 -3.59 8.19 -2.63
N PRO A 61 -3.20 8.95 -3.68
CA PRO A 61 -1.80 9.31 -3.86
C PRO A 61 -1.30 10.30 -2.80
N GLN A 62 -2.18 11.12 -2.21
CA GLN A 62 -1.80 12.05 -1.14
C GLN A 62 -1.40 11.30 0.13
N VAL A 63 -2.15 10.24 0.48
CA VAL A 63 -1.86 9.38 1.62
C VAL A 63 -0.52 8.67 1.40
N ALA A 64 -0.34 8.03 0.25
CA ALA A 64 0.89 7.31 -0.07
C ALA A 64 2.10 8.25 -0.09
N LYS A 65 1.96 9.44 -0.68
CA LYS A 65 3.01 10.45 -0.71
C LYS A 65 3.37 10.96 0.69
N THR A 66 2.37 11.25 1.52
CA THR A 66 2.60 11.69 2.91
C THR A 66 3.45 10.68 3.66
N VAL A 67 3.18 9.39 3.52
CA VAL A 67 3.96 8.33 4.21
C VAL A 67 5.33 8.16 3.57
N ALA A 68 5.44 8.26 2.25
CA ALA A 68 6.72 8.11 1.53
C ALA A 68 7.69 9.28 1.78
N ASP A 69 7.17 10.49 1.98
CA ASP A 69 7.96 11.70 2.21
C ASP A 69 8.50 11.80 3.66
N LEU A 70 8.10 10.89 4.56
CA LEU A 70 8.63 10.84 5.93
C LEU A 70 10.06 10.30 5.96
N ASP A 71 10.92 10.98 6.72
CA ASP A 71 12.31 10.59 6.94
C ASP A 71 12.42 9.44 7.95
N ILE A 72 12.10 8.23 7.49
CA ILE A 72 12.10 7.01 8.31
C ILE A 72 12.97 5.93 7.67
N GLU A 73 13.62 5.09 8.48
CA GLU A 73 14.46 4.00 7.95
C GLU A 73 13.63 2.80 7.45
N ALA A 74 12.40 2.64 7.94
CA ALA A 74 11.53 1.51 7.62
C ALA A 74 11.05 1.56 6.15
N PRO A 75 11.07 0.42 5.41
CA PRO A 75 10.57 0.35 4.05
C PRO A 75 9.05 0.54 3.97
N VAL A 76 8.58 1.27 2.95
CA VAL A 76 7.17 1.61 2.74
C VAL A 76 6.60 0.83 1.56
N MET A 77 5.53 0.07 1.81
CA MET A 77 4.74 -0.62 0.80
C MET A 77 3.35 -0.02 0.70
N VAL A 78 2.81 0.10 -0.53
CA VAL A 78 1.47 0.67 -0.75
C VAL A 78 0.53 -0.37 -1.35
N GLY A 79 -0.64 -0.58 -0.73
CA GLY A 79 -1.70 -1.41 -1.29
C GLY A 79 -2.37 -0.73 -2.49
N CYS A 80 -2.39 -1.41 -3.64
CA CYS A 80 -3.02 -0.91 -4.88
C CYS A 80 -4.18 -1.82 -5.33
N MET A 81 -4.90 -2.44 -4.39
CA MET A 81 -5.90 -3.44 -4.73
C MET A 81 -7.20 -2.83 -5.28
N ASP A 82 -7.76 -3.47 -6.30
CA ASP A 82 -9.08 -3.13 -6.84
C ASP A 82 -9.69 -4.35 -7.54
N ASN A 83 -11.00 -4.32 -7.77
CA ASN A 83 -11.72 -5.31 -8.55
C ASN A 83 -11.57 -5.10 -10.08
N SER A 84 -11.02 -3.96 -10.52
CA SER A 84 -10.73 -3.68 -11.93
C SER A 84 -9.23 -3.54 -12.15
N ILE A 85 -8.69 -4.32 -13.09
CA ILE A 85 -7.30 -4.22 -13.53
C ILE A 85 -6.98 -2.80 -14.02
N GLY A 86 -7.93 -2.13 -14.68
CA GLY A 86 -7.76 -0.73 -15.11
C GLY A 86 -7.51 0.19 -13.90
N ARG A 87 -8.33 0.08 -12.86
CA ARG A 87 -8.18 0.88 -11.64
C ARG A 87 -6.91 0.54 -10.86
N VAL A 88 -6.49 -0.72 -10.84
CA VAL A 88 -5.17 -1.11 -10.29
C VAL A 88 -4.06 -0.37 -11.03
N LYS A 89 -4.08 -0.37 -12.36
CA LYS A 89 -3.07 0.35 -13.17
C LYS A 89 -3.09 1.85 -12.92
N ASP A 90 -4.27 2.45 -12.77
CA ASP A 90 -4.39 3.88 -12.50
C ASP A 90 -3.85 4.25 -11.11
N ARG A 91 -4.08 3.40 -10.10
CA ARG A 91 -3.48 3.56 -8.76
C ARG A 91 -1.96 3.46 -8.83
N ILE A 92 -1.41 2.44 -9.50
CA ILE A 92 0.05 2.29 -9.65
C ILE A 92 0.64 3.51 -10.37
N ARG A 93 -0.01 4.02 -11.42
CA ARG A 93 0.41 5.24 -12.12
C ARG A 93 0.40 6.47 -11.21
N SER A 94 -0.58 6.61 -10.33
CA SER A 94 -0.64 7.73 -9.38
C SER A 94 0.49 7.74 -8.34
N LEU A 95 1.24 6.64 -8.21
CA LEU A 95 2.37 6.51 -7.29
C LEU A 95 3.73 6.72 -7.95
N GLN A 96 3.78 7.04 -9.25
CA GLN A 96 5.06 7.17 -9.98
C GLN A 96 6.01 8.20 -9.38
N ASP A 97 5.47 9.23 -8.72
CA ASP A 97 6.24 10.31 -8.09
C ASP A 97 6.49 10.09 -6.59
N CYS A 98 6.15 8.91 -6.04
CA CYS A 98 6.35 8.58 -4.63
C CYS A 98 7.57 7.66 -4.47
N ASP A 99 8.49 7.94 -3.54
CA ASP A 99 9.63 7.06 -3.22
C ASP A 99 9.17 5.91 -2.30
N ILE A 100 8.46 4.94 -2.90
CA ILE A 100 7.96 3.74 -2.22
C ILE A 100 8.84 2.53 -2.52
N ASP A 101 8.95 1.63 -1.56
CA ASP A 101 9.81 0.44 -1.65
C ASP A 101 9.06 -0.78 -2.21
N GLY A 102 7.73 -0.74 -2.20
CA GLY A 102 6.89 -1.84 -2.65
C GLY A 102 5.44 -1.45 -2.93
N ILE A 103 4.73 -2.33 -3.63
CA ILE A 103 3.29 -2.29 -3.85
C ILE A 103 2.74 -3.66 -3.49
N ALA A 104 1.69 -3.66 -2.68
CA ALA A 104 0.93 -4.85 -2.35
C ALA A 104 -0.27 -4.97 -3.28
N LEU A 105 -0.41 -6.13 -3.92
CA LEU A 105 -1.54 -6.47 -4.77
C LEU A 105 -2.17 -7.77 -4.25
N THR A 106 -3.50 -7.81 -4.26
CA THR A 106 -4.26 -9.04 -3.98
C THR A 106 -5.14 -9.38 -5.17
N THR A 107 -5.59 -10.64 -5.22
CA THR A 107 -6.64 -11.04 -6.16
C THR A 107 -7.93 -10.28 -5.89
N PRO A 108 -8.73 -9.93 -6.92
CA PRO A 108 -10.00 -9.25 -6.76
C PRO A 108 -10.86 -9.90 -5.65
N PRO A 109 -11.14 -9.19 -4.54
CA PRO A 109 -11.74 -9.81 -3.36
C PRO A 109 -13.24 -10.08 -3.50
N LEU A 110 -13.95 -9.36 -4.39
CA LEU A 110 -15.41 -9.43 -4.45
C LEU A 110 -15.94 -10.45 -5.46
N PHE A 111 -15.24 -10.65 -6.58
CA PHE A 111 -15.72 -11.50 -7.65
C PHE A 111 -14.91 -12.78 -7.70
N ARG A 112 -15.61 -13.91 -7.79
CA ARG A 112 -14.97 -15.19 -8.13
C ARG A 112 -14.32 -15.04 -9.50
N ALA A 113 -12.99 -15.02 -9.54
CA ALA A 113 -12.26 -15.10 -10.79
C ALA A 113 -12.61 -16.46 -11.45
N ILE A 114 -13.36 -16.44 -12.55
CA ILE A 114 -13.85 -17.65 -13.24
C ILE A 114 -12.78 -18.20 -14.21
N SER A 115 -11.62 -17.56 -14.33
CA SER A 115 -10.63 -17.93 -15.34
C SER A 115 -9.56 -18.89 -14.79
N LYS A 116 -9.21 -19.89 -15.62
CA LYS A 116 -7.94 -20.66 -15.56
C LYS A 116 -6.70 -19.81 -15.90
N GLY A 117 -6.85 -18.48 -15.97
CA GLY A 117 -5.74 -17.54 -16.10
C GLY A 117 -5.08 -17.35 -14.75
N SER A 118 -3.91 -17.93 -14.60
CA SER A 118 -3.00 -17.73 -13.46
C SER A 118 -2.89 -16.24 -13.06
N PRO A 119 -2.61 -15.91 -11.78
CA PRO A 119 -2.24 -14.56 -11.31
C PRO A 119 -1.10 -13.88 -12.10
N SER A 120 -0.44 -14.64 -12.99
CA SER A 120 0.63 -14.25 -13.91
C SER A 120 0.58 -12.85 -14.53
N PHE A 121 -0.58 -12.24 -14.81
CA PHE A 121 -0.62 -10.89 -15.41
C PHE A 121 -0.29 -9.77 -14.40
N LEU A 122 -0.74 -9.89 -13.14
CA LEU A 122 -0.39 -8.94 -12.08
C LEU A 122 1.10 -9.04 -11.69
N VAL A 123 1.73 -10.20 -11.93
CA VAL A 123 3.11 -10.49 -11.55
C VAL A 123 4.13 -10.19 -12.68
N ARG A 124 3.69 -10.02 -13.94
CA ARG A 124 4.61 -9.88 -15.08
C ARG A 124 5.10 -8.45 -15.34
N ASP A 125 4.23 -7.46 -15.21
CA ASP A 125 4.56 -6.05 -15.48
C ASP A 125 5.12 -5.32 -14.26
N CYS A 126 5.17 -6.01 -13.14
CA CYS A 126 5.39 -5.45 -11.83
C CYS A 126 6.33 -6.40 -11.10
N ARG A 127 7.57 -6.00 -10.82
CA ARG A 127 8.46 -6.75 -9.91
C ARG A 127 7.89 -6.64 -8.49
N PHE A 128 6.75 -7.26 -8.23
CA PHE A 128 6.04 -7.19 -6.96
C PHE A 128 6.02 -8.52 -6.23
N LEU A 129 6.30 -8.43 -4.92
CA LEU A 129 6.02 -9.43 -3.92
C LEU A 129 4.52 -9.70 -3.91
N SER A 130 4.10 -10.77 -4.58
CA SER A 130 2.98 -11.54 -4.10
C SER A 130 3.39 -12.05 -2.72
N VAL A 131 2.70 -11.63 -1.66
CA VAL A 131 2.76 -12.29 -0.35
C VAL A 131 2.10 -13.67 -0.52
N SER A 132 2.84 -14.56 -1.15
CA SER A 132 2.53 -15.97 -1.37
C SER A 132 3.85 -16.72 -1.42
N ARG A 133 4.65 -16.56 -0.36
CA ARG A 133 5.77 -17.42 0.02
C ARG A 133 6.19 -17.12 1.46
N ILE A 134 5.30 -17.46 2.40
CA ILE A 134 5.78 -17.99 3.68
C ILE A 134 6.33 -19.36 3.30
N SER A 135 7.65 -19.45 3.22
CA SER A 135 8.34 -20.73 3.09
C SER A 135 8.52 -21.25 4.51
N VAL A 136 7.89 -22.37 4.82
CA VAL A 136 8.37 -23.30 5.86
C VAL A 136 9.12 -24.41 5.14
#